data_AF-W3V828-F1
#
_entry.id   AF-W3V828-F1
#
_cell.length_a   1.000
_cell.length_b   1.000
_cell.length_c   1.000
_cell.angle_alpha   90.00
_cell.angle_beta   90.00
_cell.angle_gamma   90.00
#
_symmetry.space_group_name_H-M   'P 1'
#
loop_
_entity.id
_entity.type
_entity.pdbx_description
1 polymer ?
#
loop_
_entity_poly.entity_id
_entity_poly.type
_entity_poly.pdbx_seq_one_letter_code
_entity_poly.pdbx_strand_id
1 'polypeptide(L)'
;MLPIVSPSVVTKQLAFNRVGDKRKVRVSSNFLDVMGFKPGMGIAVETGESMGGFSVIPASDELQTHLVYQRRYQPKSRSNNPLETVIEFSGQGLIDKSFPRYTERFHVEMRKGRVIFTPVANRAFAIADRFRKTSPFRAFVALTGGVDIHVMEALGWKAEIVLEHRPVEARDKASGRNLSEVHALNTLVNSSPRILLNEDIHHLELGR
;
A
#
# COMPACT_ATOMS: atom_id res chain seq x y z
N MET A 1 -20.05 8.94 10.79
CA MET A 1 -18.93 8.28 10.08
C MET A 1 -18.15 7.52 11.12
N LEU A 2 -17.93 6.21 10.97
CA LEU A 2 -17.09 5.47 11.92
C LEU A 2 -15.65 5.98 11.81
N PRO A 3 -14.95 6.24 12.93
CA PRO A 3 -13.55 6.67 12.88
C PRO A 3 -12.70 5.55 12.29
N ILE A 4 -12.07 5.80 11.14
CA ILE A 4 -11.10 4.86 10.55
C ILE A 4 -9.78 5.01 11.29
N VAL A 5 -9.30 3.94 11.92
CA VAL A 5 -8.00 3.95 12.59
C VAL A 5 -6.91 3.92 11.53
N SER A 6 -5.99 4.89 11.61
CA SER A 6 -4.84 4.95 10.71
C SER A 6 -3.70 4.10 11.28
N PRO A 7 -3.33 2.98 10.63
CA PRO A 7 -2.19 2.18 11.06
C PRO A 7 -0.90 3.00 10.95
N SER A 8 0.15 2.59 11.67
CA SER A 8 1.44 3.29 11.62
C SER A 8 2.17 3.10 10.29
N VAL A 9 1.93 1.96 9.63
CA VAL A 9 2.51 1.60 8.34
C VAL A 9 1.48 0.80 7.55
N VAL A 10 1.29 1.14 6.27
CA VAL A 10 0.62 0.30 5.27
C VAL A 10 1.62 -0.08 4.20
N THR A 11 1.62 -1.33 3.76
CA THR A 11 2.44 -1.75 2.63
C THR A 11 1.63 -2.33 1.48
N LYS A 12 2.14 -2.12 0.26
CA LYS A 12 1.62 -2.68 -0.98
C LYS A 12 2.75 -3.10 -1.91
N GLN A 13 2.49 -4.12 -2.71
CA GLN A 13 3.35 -4.48 -3.84
C GLN A 13 2.58 -4.30 -5.14
N LEU A 14 3.11 -3.50 -6.06
CA LEU A 14 2.45 -3.14 -7.31
C LEU A 14 3.35 -3.44 -8.52
N ALA A 15 2.72 -3.79 -9.64
CA ALA A 15 3.41 -3.88 -10.92
C ALA A 15 3.57 -2.49 -11.55
N PHE A 16 4.62 -2.29 -12.35
CA PHE A 16 4.73 -1.08 -13.18
C PHE A 16 3.60 -1.03 -14.20
N ASN A 17 3.00 0.14 -14.39
CA ASN A 17 2.18 0.39 -15.57
C ASN A 17 3.10 0.59 -16.78
N ARG A 18 2.67 0.12 -17.95
CA ARG A 18 3.39 0.32 -19.22
C ARG A 18 2.59 1.17 -20.18
N VAL A 19 3.26 2.09 -20.87
CA VAL A 19 2.72 2.89 -21.97
C VAL A 19 3.73 2.81 -23.11
N GLY A 20 3.49 1.90 -24.06
CA GLY A 20 4.54 1.43 -24.97
C GLY A 20 5.69 0.80 -24.17
N ASP A 21 6.93 1.18 -24.50
CA ASP A 21 8.14 0.70 -23.80
C ASP A 21 8.45 1.48 -22.52
N LYS A 22 7.69 2.54 -22.21
CA LYS A 22 7.94 3.38 -21.03
C LYS A 22 7.24 2.81 -19.80
N ARG A 23 7.97 2.80 -18.68
CA ARG A 23 7.43 2.40 -17.37
C ARG A 23 6.78 3.59 -16.68
N LYS A 24 5.71 3.34 -15.92
CA LYS A 24 5.08 4.32 -15.03
C LYS A 24 4.96 3.72 -13.64
N VAL A 25 5.40 4.47 -12.64
CA VAL A 25 5.20 4.14 -11.22
C VAL A 25 3.90 4.81 -10.81
N ARG A 26 2.88 4.02 -10.49
CA ARG A 26 1.57 4.54 -10.07
C ARG A 26 1.11 3.80 -8.84
N VAL A 27 0.71 4.56 -7.83
CA VAL A 27 -0.04 4.06 -6.68
C VAL A 27 -1.43 4.68 -6.75
N SER A 28 -2.43 3.83 -6.87
CA SER A 28 -3.85 4.19 -6.86
C SER A 28 -4.47 3.38 -5.73
N SER A 29 -4.73 4.03 -4.60
CA SER A 29 -5.11 3.32 -3.36
C SER A 29 -5.85 4.24 -2.39
N ASN A 30 -6.85 3.68 -1.69
CA ASN A 30 -7.55 4.39 -0.63
C ASN A 30 -6.66 4.64 0.60
N PHE A 31 -5.56 3.89 0.75
CA PHE A 31 -4.62 4.05 1.86
C PHE A 31 -3.79 5.34 1.79
N LEU A 32 -3.63 5.93 0.60
CA LEU A 32 -2.96 7.23 0.47
C LEU A 32 -3.73 8.31 1.25
N ASP A 33 -5.05 8.32 1.15
CA ASP A 33 -5.92 9.23 1.90
C ASP A 33 -5.81 8.99 3.41
N VAL A 34 -5.89 7.73 3.84
CA VAL A 34 -5.73 7.30 5.24
C VAL A 34 -4.38 7.78 5.81
N MET A 35 -3.33 7.79 4.98
CA MET A 35 -1.97 8.22 5.36
C MET A 35 -1.74 9.73 5.23
N GLY A 36 -2.79 10.50 4.94
CA GLY A 36 -2.75 11.97 4.91
C GLY A 36 -2.44 12.58 3.55
N PHE A 37 -2.36 11.79 2.47
CA PHE A 37 -2.21 12.32 1.12
C PHE A 37 -3.59 12.56 0.52
N LYS A 38 -3.97 13.82 0.34
CA LYS A 38 -5.29 14.22 -0.18
C LYS A 38 -5.17 14.69 -1.63
N PRO A 39 -6.18 14.44 -2.48
CA PRO A 39 -6.21 15.04 -3.82
C PRO A 39 -6.02 16.56 -3.79
N GLY A 40 -5.21 17.08 -4.71
CA GLY A 40 -4.84 18.50 -4.78
C GLY A 40 -3.62 18.89 -3.94
N MET A 41 -3.10 17.99 -3.10
CA MET A 41 -1.90 18.26 -2.29
C MET A 41 -0.63 18.30 -3.15
N GLY A 42 0.21 19.31 -2.91
CA GLY A 42 1.58 19.40 -3.44
C GLY A 42 2.52 18.41 -2.77
N ILE A 43 3.37 17.77 -3.57
CA ILE A 43 4.36 16.79 -3.10
C ILE A 43 5.74 17.02 -3.72
N ALA A 44 6.77 16.66 -2.97
CA ALA A 44 8.16 16.62 -3.40
C ALA A 44 8.68 15.18 -3.45
N VAL A 45 9.62 14.94 -4.36
CA VAL A 45 10.33 13.67 -4.48
C VAL A 45 11.71 13.80 -3.87
N GLU A 46 12.04 12.92 -2.93
CA GLU A 46 13.37 12.80 -2.34
C GLU A 46 14.01 11.51 -2.85
N THR A 47 15.20 11.63 -3.45
CA THR A 47 15.98 10.48 -3.93
C THR A 47 17.09 10.13 -2.93
N GLY A 48 17.58 8.90 -2.96
CA GLY A 48 18.67 8.46 -2.08
C GLY A 48 18.22 7.54 -0.94
N GLU A 49 17.11 6.83 -1.13
CA GLU A 49 16.70 5.77 -0.21
C GLU A 49 17.75 4.66 -0.15
N SER A 50 18.06 4.21 1.07
CA SER A 50 19.16 3.26 1.37
C SER A 50 19.08 1.94 0.60
N MET A 51 17.87 1.55 0.18
CA MET A 51 17.60 0.29 -0.52
C MET A 51 17.28 0.50 -2.01
N GLY A 52 17.66 1.66 -2.56
CA GLY A 52 17.20 2.14 -3.86
C GLY A 52 15.77 2.68 -3.79
N GLY A 53 15.32 3.30 -4.87
CA GLY A 53 14.01 3.94 -4.93
C GLY A 53 14.02 5.44 -4.57
N PHE A 54 12.85 5.93 -4.16
CA PHE A 54 12.64 7.32 -3.75
C PHE A 54 11.49 7.43 -2.74
N SER A 55 11.46 8.52 -1.98
CA SER A 55 10.34 8.90 -1.12
C SER A 55 9.58 10.10 -1.65
N VAL A 56 8.34 10.21 -1.20
CA VAL A 56 7.42 11.30 -1.48
C VAL A 56 6.93 11.87 -0.16
N ILE A 57 7.04 13.19 -0.03
CA ILE A 57 6.59 13.95 1.15
C ILE A 57 5.67 15.10 0.71
N PRO A 58 4.75 15.56 1.58
CA PRO A 58 4.04 16.82 1.37
C PRO A 58 5.03 17.97 1.17
N ALA A 59 4.72 18.87 0.24
CA ALA A 59 5.53 20.03 -0.05
C ALA A 59 4.67 21.29 -0.12
N SER A 60 5.27 22.42 0.28
CA SER A 60 4.74 23.75 -0.01
C SER A 60 4.98 24.12 -1.47
N ASP A 61 4.26 25.13 -1.96
CA ASP A 61 4.25 25.53 -3.38
C ASP A 61 5.65 25.75 -3.98
N GLU A 62 6.61 26.27 -3.20
CA GLU A 62 7.98 26.56 -3.66
C GLU A 62 8.83 25.30 -3.91
N LEU A 63 8.55 24.20 -3.19
CA LEU A 63 9.29 22.93 -3.30
C LEU A 63 8.45 21.84 -4.01
N GLN A 64 7.23 22.18 -4.41
CA GLN A 64 6.31 21.28 -5.06
C GLN A 64 6.84 20.88 -6.44
N THR A 65 6.92 19.57 -6.68
CA THR A 65 7.31 19.01 -7.98
C THR A 65 6.16 18.27 -8.65
N HIS A 66 5.23 17.72 -7.88
CA HIS A 66 4.10 16.93 -8.38
C HIS A 66 2.84 17.20 -7.53
N LEU A 67 1.70 16.70 -8.00
CA LEU A 67 0.41 16.78 -7.31
C LEU A 67 -0.12 15.38 -6.99
N VAL A 68 -0.84 15.28 -5.88
CA VAL A 68 -1.69 14.13 -5.59
C VAL A 68 -3.01 14.28 -6.38
N TYR A 69 -3.37 13.26 -7.14
CA TYR A 69 -4.57 13.26 -7.97
C TYR A 69 -5.69 12.44 -7.34
N GLN A 70 -6.91 12.65 -7.83
CA GLN A 70 -8.02 11.73 -7.61
C GLN A 70 -8.30 10.99 -8.91
N ARG A 71 -8.47 9.68 -8.83
CA ARG A 71 -8.82 8.87 -9.99
C ARG A 71 -10.24 8.37 -9.85
N ARG A 72 -11.03 8.68 -10.88
CA ARG A 72 -12.35 8.12 -11.10
C ARG A 72 -12.25 7.06 -12.19
N TYR A 73 -12.76 5.86 -11.93
CA TYR A 73 -12.84 4.83 -12.94
C TYR A 73 -14.06 5.06 -13.84
N GLN A 74 -13.98 4.65 -15.10
CA GLN A 74 -15.14 4.66 -15.97
C GLN A 74 -16.15 3.63 -15.44
N PRO A 75 -17.46 3.96 -15.38
CA PRO A 75 -18.47 3.05 -14.82
C PRO A 75 -18.50 1.66 -15.46
N LYS A 76 -18.08 1.55 -16.73
CA LYS A 76 -17.99 0.28 -17.46
C LYS A 76 -16.73 -0.55 -17.15
N SER A 77 -15.65 0.07 -16.64
CA SER A 77 -14.40 -0.62 -16.33
C SER A 77 -14.27 -1.03 -14.88
N ARG A 78 -14.93 -0.30 -13.95
CA ARG A 78 -15.20 -0.78 -12.61
C ARG A 78 -16.59 -0.40 -12.12
N SER A 79 -17.43 -1.42 -11.89
CA SER A 79 -18.79 -1.24 -11.37
C SER A 79 -18.80 -0.80 -9.91
N ASN A 80 -17.80 -1.23 -9.11
CA ASN A 80 -17.41 -0.46 -7.93
C ASN A 80 -16.52 0.67 -8.42
N ASN A 81 -17.02 1.90 -8.44
CA ASN A 81 -16.18 3.05 -8.80
C ASN A 81 -15.71 3.74 -7.52
N PRO A 82 -14.72 3.21 -6.78
CA PRO A 82 -14.15 3.96 -5.68
C PRO A 82 -13.38 5.14 -6.24
N LEU A 83 -13.50 6.27 -5.56
CA LEU A 83 -12.59 7.39 -5.74
C LEU A 83 -11.28 7.01 -5.04
N GLU A 84 -10.26 6.67 -5.81
CA GLU A 84 -8.93 6.37 -5.25
C GLU A 84 -8.06 7.62 -5.33
N THR A 85 -7.30 7.87 -4.27
CA THR A 85 -6.19 8.82 -4.31
C THR A 85 -5.04 8.23 -5.12
N VAL A 86 -4.38 9.07 -5.92
CA VAL A 86 -3.32 8.63 -6.85
C VAL A 86 -2.08 9.49 -6.75
N ILE A 87 -0.94 8.81 -6.71
CA ILE A 87 0.39 9.39 -6.96
C ILE A 87 0.98 8.66 -8.18
N GLU A 88 1.44 9.40 -9.18
CA GLU A 88 2.00 8.86 -10.43
C GLU A 88 3.29 9.58 -10.82
N PHE A 89 4.29 8.80 -11.24
CA PHE A 89 5.53 9.27 -11.83
C PHE A 89 5.75 8.62 -13.21
N SER A 90 6.02 9.44 -14.21
CA SER A 90 6.27 9.02 -15.60
C SER A 90 7.63 9.45 -16.15
N GLY A 91 8.38 10.27 -15.41
CA GLY A 91 9.73 10.68 -15.79
C GLY A 91 10.69 9.50 -15.78
N GLN A 92 11.13 9.06 -16.96
CA GLN A 92 12.00 7.87 -17.07
C GLN A 92 13.34 8.08 -16.38
N GLY A 93 13.88 9.31 -16.32
CA GLY A 93 15.12 9.59 -15.59
C GLY A 93 15.02 9.28 -14.09
N LEU A 94 13.92 9.64 -13.45
CA LEU A 94 13.64 9.28 -12.05
C LEU A 94 13.49 7.77 -11.90
N ILE A 95 12.70 7.15 -12.78
CA ILE A 95 12.39 5.71 -12.71
C ILE A 95 13.65 4.86 -12.93
N ASP A 96 14.44 5.16 -13.95
CA ASP A 96 15.63 4.37 -14.31
C ASP A 96 16.77 4.57 -13.30
N LYS A 97 16.87 5.73 -12.65
CA LYS A 97 17.78 5.96 -11.52
C LYS A 97 17.34 5.18 -10.27
N SER A 98 16.04 5.00 -10.09
CA SER A 98 15.45 4.48 -8.84
C SER A 98 15.17 2.97 -8.88
N PHE A 99 14.91 2.42 -10.06
CA PHE A 99 14.53 1.02 -10.26
C PHE A 99 15.34 0.40 -11.40
N PRO A 100 16.06 -0.71 -11.14
CA PRO A 100 16.72 -1.48 -12.19
C PRO A 100 15.75 -1.85 -13.33
N ARG A 101 16.26 -1.97 -14.56
CA ARG A 101 15.42 -2.24 -15.75
C ARG A 101 14.67 -3.57 -15.67
N TYR A 102 15.26 -4.56 -15.01
CA TYR A 102 14.66 -5.89 -14.82
C TYR A 102 13.58 -5.93 -13.73
N THR A 103 13.35 -4.83 -13.00
CA THR A 103 12.34 -4.80 -11.93
C THR A 103 10.93 -4.75 -12.53
N GLU A 104 10.13 -5.79 -12.24
CA GLU A 104 8.73 -5.88 -12.70
C GLU A 104 7.71 -5.34 -11.70
N ARG A 105 8.07 -5.37 -10.40
CA ARG A 105 7.22 -4.94 -9.29
C ARG A 105 8.01 -4.05 -8.34
N PHE A 106 7.31 -3.10 -7.71
CA PHE A 106 7.87 -2.24 -6.68
C PHE A 106 7.04 -2.36 -5.40
N HIS A 107 7.72 -2.16 -4.28
CA HIS A 107 7.13 -2.12 -2.96
C HIS A 107 6.85 -0.67 -2.58
N VAL A 108 5.74 -0.47 -1.88
CA VAL A 108 5.27 0.82 -1.42
C VAL A 108 5.05 0.71 0.07
N GLU A 109 5.81 1.49 0.83
CA GLU A 109 5.59 1.69 2.26
C GLU A 109 4.94 3.06 2.46
N MET A 110 3.75 3.09 3.05
CA MET A 110 3.01 4.31 3.35
C MET A 110 3.00 4.54 4.86
N ARG A 111 3.46 5.72 5.25
CA ARG A 111 3.36 6.26 6.61
C ARG A 111 2.67 7.60 6.55
N LYS A 112 2.23 8.10 7.70
CA LYS A 112 1.67 9.44 7.80
C LYS A 112 2.65 10.47 7.25
N GLY A 113 2.28 11.15 6.17
CA GLY A 113 3.09 12.20 5.52
C GLY A 113 4.36 11.71 4.79
N ARG A 114 4.53 10.40 4.56
CA ARG A 114 5.64 9.89 3.75
C ARG A 114 5.26 8.60 3.02
N VAL A 115 5.52 8.53 1.73
CA VAL A 115 5.39 7.30 0.92
C VAL A 115 6.73 6.95 0.34
N ILE A 116 7.19 5.73 0.55
CA ILE A 116 8.48 5.23 0.06
C ILE A 116 8.23 4.19 -1.02
N PHE A 117 8.87 4.35 -2.17
CA PHE A 117 8.81 3.44 -3.29
C PHE A 117 10.16 2.76 -3.41
N THR A 118 10.21 1.44 -3.28
CA THR A 118 11.46 0.67 -3.38
C THR A 118 11.34 -0.45 -4.41
N PRO A 119 12.41 -0.78 -5.15
CA PRO A 119 12.39 -1.96 -6.00
C PRO A 119 12.13 -3.20 -5.14
N VAL A 120 11.30 -4.13 -5.64
CA VAL A 120 11.26 -5.47 -5.08
C VAL A 120 12.52 -6.19 -5.57
N ALA A 121 13.62 -6.02 -4.85
CA ALA A 121 14.64 -7.06 -4.81
C ALA A 121 14.06 -8.22 -4.00
N ASN A 122 14.34 -9.49 -4.34
CA ASN A 122 13.98 -10.67 -3.55
C ASN A 122 14.22 -10.40 -2.06
N ARG A 123 13.15 -10.07 -1.32
CA ARG A 123 13.21 -9.42 0.01
C ARG A 123 12.60 -10.35 1.05
N ALA A 124 13.21 -11.52 1.18
CA ALA A 124 12.80 -12.55 2.13
C ALA A 124 13.14 -12.26 3.62
N PHE A 125 13.51 -11.03 4.03
CA PHE A 125 14.19 -10.86 5.34
C PHE A 125 13.62 -9.85 6.35
N ALA A 126 12.70 -8.94 5.97
CA ALA A 126 12.38 -7.79 6.83
C ALA A 126 11.24 -7.99 7.85
N ILE A 127 10.44 -9.05 7.71
CA ILE A 127 9.22 -9.26 8.50
C ILE A 127 9.49 -10.19 9.69
N ALA A 128 10.20 -11.30 9.47
CA ALA A 128 10.53 -12.28 10.51
C ALA A 128 11.40 -11.72 11.66
N ASP A 129 12.30 -10.76 11.38
CA ASP A 129 13.16 -10.16 12.42
C ASP A 129 12.36 -9.28 13.40
N ARG A 130 11.21 -8.72 12.97
CA ARG A 130 10.34 -7.91 13.84
C ARG A 130 9.51 -8.77 14.81
N PHE A 131 9.26 -10.04 14.48
CA PHE A 131 8.57 -10.99 15.38
C PHE A 131 9.42 -11.36 16.60
N ARG A 132 10.76 -11.38 16.44
CA ARG A 132 11.66 -11.90 17.48
C ARG A 132 11.82 -11.00 18.71
N LYS A 133 11.32 -9.75 18.68
CA LYS A 133 11.66 -8.74 19.70
C LYS A 133 10.52 -8.29 20.63
N THR A 134 9.33 -8.90 20.61
CA THR A 134 8.17 -8.31 21.29
C THR A 134 7.22 -9.27 22.03
N SER A 135 6.52 -8.69 23.02
CA SER A 135 5.63 -9.24 24.07
C SER A 135 4.75 -10.45 23.68
N PRO A 136 4.45 -11.37 24.64
CA PRO A 136 3.66 -12.58 24.42
C PRO A 136 2.18 -12.34 24.04
N PHE A 137 1.67 -11.11 24.12
CA PHE A 137 0.27 -10.77 23.82
C PHE A 137 0.07 -10.07 22.46
N ARG A 138 0.97 -10.33 21.51
CA ARG A 138 0.93 -9.75 20.16
C ARG A 138 0.70 -10.84 19.13
N ALA A 139 -0.28 -10.61 18.26
CA ALA A 139 -0.67 -11.55 17.22
C ALA A 139 -0.32 -11.02 15.83
N PHE A 140 0.13 -11.93 14.98
CA PHE A 140 0.04 -11.78 13.53
C PHE A 140 -1.22 -12.45 13.05
N VAL A 141 -2.00 -11.71 12.29
CA VAL A 141 -3.31 -12.16 11.84
C VAL A 141 -3.36 -11.98 10.34
N ALA A 142 -3.85 -13.00 9.62
CA ALA A 142 -3.91 -12.97 8.17
C ALA A 142 -5.31 -13.33 7.67
N LEU A 143 -5.80 -12.58 6.68
CA LEU A 143 -7.01 -12.87 5.89
C LEU A 143 -8.34 -12.95 6.70
N THR A 144 -8.51 -12.10 7.71
CA THR A 144 -9.69 -12.13 8.62
C THR A 144 -10.74 -11.10 8.28
N GLY A 145 -10.43 -10.10 7.45
CA GLY A 145 -11.30 -8.95 7.22
C GLY A 145 -11.62 -8.15 8.50
N GLY A 146 -10.84 -8.36 9.58
CA GLY A 146 -11.02 -7.71 10.87
C GLY A 146 -12.01 -8.34 11.83
N VAL A 147 -12.76 -9.38 11.42
CA VAL A 147 -13.82 -9.97 12.27
C VAL A 147 -13.20 -10.72 13.46
N ASP A 148 -12.24 -11.59 13.19
CA ASP A 148 -11.55 -12.35 14.25
C ASP A 148 -10.73 -11.43 15.15
N ILE A 149 -10.16 -10.37 14.59
CA ILE A 149 -9.38 -9.39 15.34
C ILE A 149 -10.27 -8.67 16.36
N HIS A 150 -11.49 -8.31 15.98
CA HIS A 150 -12.43 -7.64 16.89
C HIS A 150 -12.70 -8.49 18.15
N VAL A 151 -12.87 -9.81 17.99
CA VAL A 151 -13.08 -10.74 19.11
C VAL A 151 -11.79 -10.92 19.92
N MET A 152 -10.63 -11.03 19.26
CA MET A 152 -9.33 -11.15 19.95
C MET A 152 -9.01 -9.91 20.79
N GLU A 153 -9.26 -8.71 20.27
CA GLU A 153 -9.06 -7.44 20.99
C GLU A 153 -10.00 -7.32 22.19
N ALA A 154 -11.25 -7.80 22.08
CA ALA A 154 -12.17 -7.87 23.22
C ALA A 154 -11.66 -8.79 24.35
N LEU A 155 -10.80 -9.77 24.03
CA LEU A 155 -10.14 -10.66 24.99
C LEU A 155 -8.78 -10.13 25.47
N GLY A 156 -8.42 -8.88 25.13
CA GLY A 156 -7.20 -8.22 25.60
C GLY A 156 -5.96 -8.45 24.73
N TRP A 157 -6.07 -9.14 23.60
CA TRP A 157 -4.99 -9.29 22.63
C TRP A 157 -4.79 -8.01 21.82
N LYS A 158 -3.58 -7.82 21.26
CA LYS A 158 -3.32 -6.73 20.31
C LYS A 158 -2.89 -7.30 18.97
N ALA A 159 -3.67 -7.03 17.93
CA ALA A 159 -3.26 -7.32 16.56
C ALA A 159 -2.14 -6.36 16.16
N GLU A 160 -0.91 -6.86 16.11
CA GLU A 160 0.23 -6.00 15.82
C GLU A 160 0.43 -5.85 14.31
N ILE A 161 0.37 -6.97 13.60
CA ILE A 161 0.58 -7.03 12.17
C ILE A 161 -0.60 -7.76 11.57
N VAL A 162 -1.22 -7.16 10.56
CA VAL A 162 -2.30 -7.79 9.82
C VAL A 162 -1.91 -7.91 8.35
N LEU A 163 -2.05 -9.10 7.79
CA LEU A 163 -1.83 -9.39 6.38
C LEU A 163 -3.15 -9.68 5.69
N GLU A 164 -3.56 -8.81 4.78
CA GLU A 164 -4.80 -8.95 4.03
C GLU A 164 -4.51 -9.04 2.55
N HIS A 165 -4.93 -10.15 1.94
CA HIS A 165 -4.94 -10.33 0.50
C HIS A 165 -6.32 -10.79 0.07
N ARG A 166 -6.96 -10.03 -0.81
CA ARG A 166 -8.13 -10.54 -1.53
C ARG A 166 -7.76 -10.72 -2.99
N PRO A 167 -7.62 -11.96 -3.48
CA PRO A 167 -7.35 -12.20 -4.89
C PRO A 167 -8.52 -11.68 -5.74
N VAL A 168 -8.23 -11.32 -6.98
CA VAL A 168 -9.27 -10.91 -7.94
C VAL A 168 -9.94 -12.15 -8.50
N GLU A 169 -11.13 -12.46 -8.00
CA GLU A 169 -11.88 -13.65 -8.38
C GLU A 169 -12.55 -13.51 -9.76
N ALA A 170 -12.92 -14.63 -10.38
CA ALA A 170 -13.57 -14.64 -11.69
C ALA A 170 -14.87 -13.80 -11.71
N ARG A 171 -15.67 -13.87 -10.64
CA ARG A 171 -16.88 -13.05 -10.48
C ARG A 171 -16.59 -11.55 -10.37
N ASP A 172 -15.42 -11.18 -9.87
CA ASP A 172 -15.04 -9.77 -9.79
C ASP A 172 -14.68 -9.26 -11.18
N LYS A 173 -13.89 -10.05 -11.93
CA LYS A 173 -13.52 -9.76 -13.33
C LYS A 173 -14.77 -9.65 -14.21
N ALA A 174 -15.71 -10.60 -14.08
CA ALA A 174 -16.97 -10.59 -14.83
C ALA A 174 -17.82 -9.34 -14.57
N SER A 175 -17.78 -8.82 -13.34
CA SER A 175 -18.46 -7.57 -12.98
C SER A 175 -17.59 -6.32 -13.08
N GLY A 176 -16.35 -6.43 -13.58
CA GLY A 176 -15.36 -5.35 -13.62
C GLY A 176 -14.90 -4.83 -12.25
N ARG A 177 -15.20 -5.49 -11.13
CA ARG A 177 -14.88 -4.98 -9.79
C ARG A 177 -13.42 -5.20 -9.45
N ASN A 178 -12.83 -4.25 -8.71
CA ASN A 178 -11.60 -4.49 -7.97
C ASN A 178 -11.88 -4.35 -6.48
N LEU A 179 -11.83 -5.48 -5.77
CA LEU A 179 -12.12 -5.56 -4.34
C LEU A 179 -10.85 -5.94 -3.53
N SER A 180 -9.66 -5.82 -4.12
CA SER A 180 -8.38 -6.22 -3.47
C SER A 180 -8.09 -5.53 -2.12
N GLU A 181 -8.66 -4.35 -1.89
CA GLU A 181 -8.50 -3.58 -0.64
C GLU A 181 -9.64 -3.78 0.37
N VAL A 182 -10.76 -4.41 -0.02
CA VAL A 182 -11.99 -4.38 0.79
C VAL A 182 -11.81 -5.01 2.16
N HIS A 183 -11.15 -6.17 2.25
CA HIS A 183 -10.92 -6.83 3.55
C HIS A 183 -9.90 -6.05 4.41
N ALA A 184 -8.90 -5.45 3.77
CA ALA A 184 -7.93 -4.60 4.44
C ALA A 184 -8.57 -3.30 4.98
N LEU A 185 -9.52 -2.70 4.25
CA LEU A 185 -10.28 -1.55 4.72
C LEU A 185 -11.25 -1.93 5.84
N ASN A 186 -11.93 -3.07 5.73
CA ASN A 186 -12.80 -3.58 6.80
C ASN A 186 -12.01 -3.84 8.09
N THR A 187 -10.77 -4.32 7.97
CA THR A 187 -9.85 -4.50 9.10
C THR A 187 -9.66 -3.19 9.88
N LEU A 188 -9.47 -2.06 9.19
CA LEU A 188 -9.29 -0.75 9.84
C LEU A 188 -10.56 -0.17 10.47
N VAL A 189 -11.73 -0.71 10.11
CA VAL A 189 -13.02 -0.38 10.73
C VAL A 189 -13.24 -1.22 11.98
N ASN A 190 -12.83 -2.50 11.94
CA ASN A 190 -13.11 -3.47 12.98
C ASN A 190 -12.00 -3.57 14.05
N SER A 191 -10.80 -3.08 13.76
CA SER A 191 -9.61 -3.23 14.61
C SER A 191 -8.57 -2.13 14.41
N SER A 192 -7.52 -2.12 15.25
CA SER A 192 -6.48 -1.09 15.25
C SER A 192 -5.06 -1.63 15.05
N PRO A 193 -4.75 -2.26 13.89
CA PRO A 193 -3.44 -2.86 13.69
C PRO A 193 -2.33 -1.82 13.60
N ARG A 194 -1.14 -2.16 14.14
CA ARG A 194 0.04 -1.28 14.01
C ARG A 194 0.58 -1.28 12.59
N ILE A 195 0.66 -2.45 11.96
CA ILE A 195 1.16 -2.65 10.59
C ILE A 195 0.08 -3.38 9.79
N LEU A 196 -0.30 -2.84 8.64
CA LEU A 196 -1.22 -3.49 7.69
C LEU A 196 -0.50 -3.78 6.38
N LEU A 197 -0.37 -5.06 6.04
CA LEU A 197 0.22 -5.53 4.79
C LEU A 197 -0.93 -5.87 3.84
N ASN A 198 -1.08 -5.14 2.73
CA ASN A 198 -2.03 -5.51 1.67
C ASN A 198 -1.27 -6.08 0.47
N GLU A 199 -0.73 -7.28 0.67
CA GLU A 199 0.23 -7.94 -0.22
C GLU A 199 -0.22 -9.37 -0.56
N ASP A 200 0.16 -9.88 -1.73
CA ASP A 200 -0.20 -11.24 -2.16
C ASP A 200 0.56 -12.30 -1.35
N ILE A 201 -0.20 -13.17 -0.68
CA ILE A 201 0.34 -14.22 0.18
C ILE A 201 1.12 -15.29 -0.59
N HIS A 202 0.84 -15.50 -1.88
CA HIS A 202 1.53 -16.49 -2.71
C HIS A 202 2.90 -15.99 -3.18
N HIS A 203 3.12 -14.68 -3.08
CA HIS A 203 4.38 -14.02 -3.39
C HIS A 203 5.03 -13.43 -2.13
N LEU A 204 4.51 -13.77 -0.95
CA LEU A 204 5.15 -13.45 0.32
C LEU A 204 6.32 -14.41 0.51
N GLU A 205 7.52 -13.94 0.20
CA GLU A 205 8.75 -14.62 0.58
C GLU A 205 8.94 -14.50 2.09
N LEU A 206 8.42 -15.49 2.83
CA LEU A 206 8.49 -15.55 4.29
C LEU A 206 9.78 -16.19 4.84
N GLY A 207 10.78 -16.47 3.99
CA GLY A 207 12.12 -16.77 4.48
C GLY A 207 13.06 -17.45 3.47
N ARG A 208 14.35 -17.26 3.72
CA ARG A 208 15.19 -18.35 4.23
C ARG A 208 15.64 -17.99 5.64
#